data_AF-A0A2E6T3L2-F1
#
_entry.id   AF-A0A2E6T3L2-F1
#
_cell.length_a   1.000
_cell.length_b   1.000
_cell.length_c   1.000
_cell.angle_alpha   90.00
_cell.angle_beta   90.00
_cell.angle_gamma   90.00
#
_symmetry.space_group_name_H-M   'P 1'
#
loop_
_entity.id
_entity.type
_entity.pdbx_description
1 polymer ?
#
loop_
_entity_poly.entity_id
_entity_poly.type
_entity_poly.pdbx_seq_one_letter_code
_entity_poly.pdbx_strand_id
1 'polypeptide(L)' 'MIEVDDFKAFDANEVAEMLCLKYRTVTRYIQAGKIRARKIGKKYFVTEKDVKSFILAQETNFGSDKTEEIDLYSGVIRED' A
#
# COMPACT_ATOMS: atom_id res chain seq x y z
N MET A 1 13.46 14.05 -1.15
CA MET A 1 13.46 13.70 -2.58
C MET A 1 14.89 13.78 -3.08
N ILE A 2 15.40 12.76 -3.79
CA ILE A 2 16.73 12.84 -4.42
C ILE A 2 16.49 13.00 -5.92
N GLU A 3 16.95 14.11 -6.47
CA GLU A 3 16.96 14.35 -7.92
C GLU A 3 18.33 13.98 -8.45
N VAL A 4 18.38 12.97 -9.33
CA VAL A 4 19.58 12.64 -10.11
C VAL A 4 19.17 12.78 -11.57
N ASP A 5 19.53 13.92 -12.17
CA ASP A 5 19.37 14.41 -13.56
C ASP A 5 18.11 13.97 -14.35
N ASP A 6 17.85 12.66 -14.54
CA ASP A 6 16.74 12.12 -15.34
C ASP A 6 15.77 11.20 -14.57
N PHE A 7 16.04 10.90 -13.30
CA PHE A 7 15.24 9.96 -12.49
C PHE A 7 14.82 10.55 -11.15
N LYS A 8 13.50 10.78 -11.02
CA LYS A 8 12.87 11.15 -9.76
C LYS A 8 12.62 9.90 -8.91
N ALA A 9 13.35 9.80 -7.80
CA ALA A 9 13.18 8.74 -6.82
C ALA A 9 12.66 9.31 -5.49
N PHE A 10 11.64 8.65 -4.96
CA PHE A 10 10.99 8.99 -3.71
C PHE A 10 11.44 8.05 -2.61
N ASP A 11 11.62 8.58 -1.40
CA ASP A 11 11.82 7.76 -0.20
C ASP A 11 10.49 7.09 0.18
N ALA A 12 10.54 5.99 0.94
CA ALA A 12 9.34 5.28 1.37
C ALA A 12 8.42 6.14 2.27
N ASN A 13 8.95 7.16 2.94
CA ASN A 13 8.15 8.16 3.66
C ASN A 13 7.35 9.07 2.71
N GLU A 14 7.95 9.52 1.61
CA GLU A 14 7.27 10.40 0.64
C GLU A 14 6.18 9.62 -0.11
N VAL A 15 6.46 8.36 -0.46
CA VAL A 15 5.45 7.45 -1.04
C VAL A 15 4.29 7.22 -0.08
N ALA A 16 4.56 7.14 1.23
CA ALA A 16 3.53 7.02 2.25
C ALA A 16 2.62 8.26 2.29
N GLU A 17 3.19 9.47 2.21
CA GLU A 17 2.41 10.71 2.14
C GLU A 17 1.55 10.78 0.87
N MET A 18 2.12 10.43 -0.29
CA MET A 18 1.40 10.43 -1.57
C MET A 18 0.21 9.47 -1.60
N LEU A 19 0.36 8.30 -0.98
CA LEU A 19 -0.69 7.28 -0.92
C LEU A 19 -1.59 7.45 0.31
N CYS A 20 -1.33 8.43 1.17
CA CYS A 20 -1.99 8.61 2.46
C CYS A 20 -1.93 7.34 3.35
N LEU A 21 -0.82 6.60 3.27
CA LEU A 21 -0.58 5.36 4.01
C LEU A 21 0.45 5.56 5.13
N LYS A 22 0.44 4.67 6.12
CA LYS A 22 1.53 4.62 7.12
C LYS A 22 2.80 4.06 6.47
N TYR A 23 3.97 4.59 6.88
CA TYR A 23 5.28 4.09 6.46
C TYR A 23 5.43 2.56 6.58
N ARG A 24 4.93 1.99 7.67
CA ARG A 24 4.95 0.54 7.91
C ARG A 24 4.15 -0.26 6.86
N THR A 25 3.06 0.32 6.35
CA THR A 25 2.26 -0.30 5.29
C THR A 25 3.00 -0.28 3.97
N VAL A 26 3.62 0.85 3.63
CA VAL A 26 4.41 0.99 2.40
C VAL A 26 5.60 0.03 2.39
N THR A 27 6.37 -0.01 3.48
CA THR A 27 7.50 -0.96 3.60
C THR A 27 7.04 -2.42 3.51
N ARG A 28 5.89 -2.77 4.11
CA ARG A 28 5.29 -4.10 3.96
C ARG A 28 4.89 -4.40 2.51
N TYR A 29 4.34 -3.43 1.78
CA TYR A 29 3.96 -3.61 0.37
C TYR A 29 5.17 -3.75 -0.55
N ILE A 30 6.26 -3.04 -0.23
CA ILE A 30 7.55 -3.23 -0.91
C ILE A 30 8.08 -4.64 -0.66
N GLN A 31 8.08 -5.11 0.59
CA GLN A 31 8.54 -6.46 0.95
C GLN A 31 7.67 -7.57 0.34
N ALA A 32 6.36 -7.35 0.26
CA ALA A 32 5.42 -8.27 -0.38
C ALA A 32 5.50 -8.26 -1.92
N GLY A 33 6.32 -7.39 -2.51
CA GLY A 33 6.46 -7.27 -3.97
C GLY A 33 5.29 -6.56 -4.66
N LYS A 34 4.38 -5.94 -3.90
CA LYS A 34 3.24 -5.17 -4.46
C LYS A 34 3.69 -3.82 -5.04
N ILE A 35 4.70 -3.21 -4.44
CA ILE A 35 5.33 -1.97 -4.92
C ILE A 35 6.76 -2.29 -5.31
N ARG A 36 7.12 -2.05 -6.58
CA ARG A 36 8.50 -2.18 -7.04
C ARG A 36 9.34 -1.05 -6.43
N ALA A 37 10.39 -1.42 -5.72
CA ALA A 37 11.32 -0.49 -5.10
C ALA A 37 12.75 -1.02 -5.17
N ARG A 38 13.73 -0.13 -5.09
CA ARG A 38 15.15 -0.48 -4.95
C ARG A 38 15.62 -0.15 -3.54
N LYS A 39 16.24 -1.12 -2.88
CA LYS A 39 16.88 -0.90 -1.58
C LYS A 39 18.27 -0.32 -1.81
N ILE A 40 18.56 0.84 -1.21
CA ILE A 40 19.88 1.46 -1.23
C ILE A 40 20.27 1.72 0.23
N GLY A 41 21.24 0.96 0.72
CA GLY A 41 21.62 0.95 2.13
C GLY A 41 20.46 0.51 3.04
N LYS A 42 20.07 1.38 3.98
CA LYS A 42 18.99 1.14 4.95
C LYS A 42 17.62 1.66 4.48
N LYS A 43 17.56 2.29 3.30
CA LYS A 43 16.34 2.95 2.79
C LYS A 43 15.81 2.26 1.53
N TYR A 44 14.52 2.44 1.29
CA TYR A 44 13.86 2.03 0.06
C TYR A 44 13.59 3.25 -0.80
N PHE A 45 13.91 3.13 -2.08
CA PHE A 45 13.67 4.17 -3.07
C PHE A 45 12.71 3.63 -4.13
N VAL A 46 11.68 4.40 -4.42
CA VAL A 46 10.65 4.06 -5.40
C VAL A 46 10.69 5.09 -6.51
N THR A 47 10.63 4.63 -7.76
CA THR A 47 10.58 5.56 -8.90
C THR A 47 9.17 6.07 -9.11
N GLU A 48 9.02 7.25 -9.69
CA GLU A 48 7.69 7.80 -10.03
C GLU A 48 6.87 6.85 -10.92
N LYS A 49 7.52 6.18 -11.87
CA LYS A 49 6.88 5.20 -12.77
C LYS A 49 6.26 4.05 -11.99
N ASP A 50 6.93 3.56 -10.95
CA ASP A 50 6.44 2.46 -10.14
C ASP A 50 5.28 2.88 -9.23
N VAL A 51 5.30 4.10 -8.69
CA VAL A 51 4.17 4.65 -7.91
C VAL A 51 2.93 4.77 -8.80
N LYS A 52 3.07 5.33 -10.01
CA LYS A 52 1.95 5.44 -10.97
C LYS A 52 1.42 4.07 -11.38
N SER A 53 2.32 3.12 -11.62
CA SER A 53 1.94 1.73 -11.94
C SER A 53 1.14 1.09 -10.81
N PHE A 54 1.51 1.37 -9.56
CA PHE A 54 0.79 0.86 -8.40
C PHE A 54 -0.63 1.43 -8.29
N ILE A 55 -0.81 2.73 -8.53
CA ILE A 55 -2.15 3.36 -8.50
C ILE A 55 -3.05 2.75 -9.58
N LEU A 56 -2.54 2.60 -10.81
CA LEU A 56 -3.29 1.98 -11.91
C LEU A 56 -3.62 0.50 -11.64
N ALA A 57 -2.72 -0.23 -11.00
CA ALA A 57 -2.97 -1.61 -10.56
C ALA A 57 -4.05 -1.70 -9.46
N GLN A 58 -4.21 -0.67 -8.62
CA GLN A 58 -5.25 -0.63 -7.60
C GLN A 58 -6.63 -0.36 -8.22
N GLU A 59 -6.73 0.52 -9.20
CA GLU A 59 -7.99 0.83 -9.91
C GLU A 59 -8.54 -0.40 -10.64
N THR A 60 -7.66 -1.25 -11.16
CA THR A 60 -8.03 -2.48 -11.88
C THR A 60 -8.42 -3.64 -10.96
N ASN A 61 -8.20 -3.52 -9.64
CA ASN A 61 -8.43 -4.58 -8.65
C ASN A 61 -9.64 -4.32 -7.73
N PHE A 62 -10.56 -3.41 -8.07
CA PHE A 62 -11.78 -3.16 -7.29
C PHE A 62 -12.88 -4.23 -7.50
N GLY A 63 -12.47 -5.51 -7.54
CA GLY A 63 -13.31 -6.69 -7.66
C GLY A 63 -13.21 -7.57 -6.42
N SER A 64 -14.25 -7.49 -5.58
CA SER A 64 -14.65 -8.41 -4.51
C SER A 64 -13.69 -8.65 -3.34
N ASP A 65 -13.79 -7.82 -2.32
CA ASP A 65 -13.85 -8.32 -0.95
C ASP A 65 -15.27 -8.06 -0.44
N LYS A 66 -16.13 -9.08 -0.56
CA LYS A 66 -17.35 -9.12 0.25
C LYS A 66 -16.88 -9.29 1.68
N THR A 67 -16.82 -8.20 2.45
CA THR A 67 -17.01 -8.31 3.90
C THR A 67 -18.47 -8.71 4.06
N GLU A 68 -18.74 -10.02 3.98
CA GLU A 68 -19.95 -10.58 4.54
C GLU A 68 -19.88 -10.25 6.03
N GLU A 69 -20.60 -9.19 6.41
CA GLU A 69 -21.10 -9.02 7.76
C GLU A 69 -21.87 -10.29 8.10
N ILE A 70 -21.18 -11.23 8.72
CA ILE A 70 -21.85 -12.29 9.46
C ILE A 70 -22.30 -11.63 10.76
N ASP A 71 -23.51 -11.06 10.72
CA ASP A 71 -24.30 -10.65 11.88
C ASP A 71 -24.62 -11.87 12.76
N LEU A 72 -23.62 -12.40 13.47
CA LEU A 72 -23.76 -13.60 14.30
C LEU A 72 -24.25 -13.29 15.73
N TYR A 73 -24.79 -12.09 15.98
CA TYR A 73 -25.29 -11.69 17.30
C TYR A 73 -26.75 -11.20 17.30
N SER A 74 -27.50 -11.39 16.22
CA SER A 74 -28.95 -11.31 16.27
C SER A 74 -29.54 -12.63 16.80
N GLY A 75 -29.69 -12.73 18.12
CA GLY A 75 -30.74 -13.56 18.72
C GLY A 75 -30.35 -14.77 19.56
N VAL A 76 -29.49 -14.60 20.58
CA VAL A 76 -29.46 -15.53 21.72
C VAL A 76 -29.56 -14.77 23.03
N ILE A 77 -30.76 -14.31 23.36
CA ILE A 77 -31.19 -14.17 24.76
C ILE A 77 -31.50 -15.60 25.20
N ARG A 78 -30.64 -16.20 26.03
CA ARG A 78 -31.05 -17.35 26.83
C ARG A 78 -31.78 -16.78 28.04
N GLU A 79 -33.09 -16.97 28.08
CA GLU A 79 -33.84 -16.91 29.33
C GLU A 79 -33.44 -18.16 30.14
N ASP A 80 -32.79 -17.95 31.28
CA ASP A 80 -32.72 -18.89 32.41
C ASP A 80 -33.18 -18.14 33.67
#